data_AF-A0A1F6C5S5-F1
#
_entry.id   AF-A0A1F6C5S5-F1
#
_cell.length_a   1.000
_cell.length_b   1.000
_cell.length_c   1.000
_cell.angle_alpha   90.00
_cell.angle_beta   90.00
_cell.angle_gamma   90.00
#
_symmetry.space_group_name_H-M   'P 1'
#
loop_
_entity.id
_entity.type
_entity.pdbx_description
1 polymer ?
#
loop_
_entity_poly.entity_id
_entity_poly.type
_entity_poly.pdbx_seq_one_letter_code
_entity_poly.pdbx_strand_id
1 'polypeptide(L)' 'MSIQTEKDLEQRVRAYLKFHYGLDTVSMKVKGNTVKEGEGILHVACTVKGSLERWVIFENGEVASPPSAIEIRE' A
#
# COMPACT_ATOMS: atom_id res chain seq x y z
N MET A 1 18.05 -6.61 -10.55
CA MET A 1 17.05 -6.78 -9.48
C MET A 1 17.00 -5.51 -8.67
N SER A 2 15.92 -4.75 -8.76
CA SER A 2 15.74 -3.54 -7.94
C SER A 2 15.23 -3.97 -6.58
N ILE A 3 16.04 -3.79 -5.54
CA ILE A 3 15.62 -4.00 -4.15
C ILE A 3 14.56 -2.94 -3.84
N GLN A 4 13.30 -3.35 -3.71
CA GLN A 4 12.24 -2.44 -3.27
C GLN A 4 12.39 -2.22 -1.78
N THR A 5 12.67 -0.98 -1.41
CA THR A 5 12.71 -0.57 0.00
C THR A 5 11.29 -0.25 0.47
N GLU A 6 11.05 -0.31 1.79
CA GLU A 6 9.76 0.06 2.37
C GLU A 6 9.29 1.46 1.94
N LYS A 7 10.24 2.40 1.80
CA LYS A 7 9.98 3.76 1.33
C LYS A 7 9.54 3.82 -0.14
N ASP A 8 10.10 2.95 -1.00
CA ASP A 8 9.69 2.84 -2.40
C ASP A 8 8.24 2.34 -2.49
N LEU A 9 7.91 1.30 -1.70
CA LEU A 9 6.56 0.77 -1.61
C LEU A 9 5.56 1.83 -1.11
N GLU A 10 5.91 2.57 -0.06
CA GLU A 10 5.08 3.67 0.48
C GLU A 10 4.79 4.74 -0.59
N GLN A 11 5.81 5.15 -1.34
CA GLN A 11 5.65 6.14 -2.41
C GLN A 11 4.73 5.63 -3.53
N ARG A 12 4.85 4.35 -3.92
CA ARG A 12 3.97 3.73 -4.91
C ARG A 12 2.52 3.71 -4.44
N VAL A 13 2.28 3.31 -3.18
CA VAL A 13 0.92 3.34 -2.62
C VAL A 13 0.38 4.77 -2.57
N ARG A 14 1.19 5.75 -2.16
CA ARG A 14 0.76 7.16 -2.12
C ARG A 14 0.40 7.68 -3.50
N ALA A 15 1.20 7.37 -4.52
CA ALA A 15 0.92 7.73 -5.90
C ALA A 15 -0.38 7.07 -6.40
N TYR A 16 -0.56 5.79 -6.11
CA TYR A 16 -1.77 5.04 -6.47
C TYR A 16 -3.03 5.66 -5.83
N LEU A 17 -3.00 5.95 -4.52
CA LEU A 17 -4.14 6.54 -3.80
C LEU A 17 -4.52 7.92 -4.35
N LYS A 18 -3.51 8.74 -4.68
CA LYS A 18 -3.73 10.06 -5.27
C LYS A 18 -4.32 9.96 -6.69
N PHE A 19 -3.78 9.06 -7.51
CA PHE A 19 -4.22 8.90 -8.90
C PHE A 19 -5.62 8.28 -9.02
N HIS A 20 -5.89 7.20 -8.29
CA HIS A 20 -7.15 6.46 -8.40
C HIS A 20 -8.29 7.03 -7.56
N TYR A 21 -7.99 7.58 -6.38
CA TYR A 21 -9.02 8.05 -5.44
C TYR A 21 -8.99 9.55 -5.17
N GLY A 22 -8.06 10.31 -5.77
CA GLY A 22 -7.89 11.73 -5.50
C GLY A 22 -7.52 12.01 -4.03
N LEU A 23 -7.04 11.01 -3.30
CA LEU A 23 -6.71 11.12 -1.88
C LEU A 23 -5.32 11.73 -1.72
N ASP A 24 -5.25 12.94 -1.17
CA ASP A 24 -3.99 13.55 -0.79
C ASP A 24 -3.58 13.03 0.58
N THR A 25 -2.75 11.98 0.59
CA THR A 25 -2.24 11.37 1.81
C THR A 25 -1.25 12.31 2.49
N VAL A 26 -1.64 12.78 3.67
CA VAL A 26 -0.86 13.65 4.57
C VAL A 26 0.27 12.86 5.23
N SER A 27 -0.03 11.65 5.68
CA SER A 27 0.95 10.76 6.31
C SER A 27 0.64 9.30 5.97
N MET A 28 1.67 8.48 5.83
CA MET A 28 1.54 7.03 5.66
C MET A 28 2.52 6.37 6.63
N LYS A 29 2.11 5.26 7.23
CA LYS A 29 2.95 4.45 8.11
C LYS A 29 2.74 2.99 7.76
N VAL A 30 3.82 2.28 7.48
CA VAL A 30 3.79 0.84 7.29
C VAL A 30 3.60 0.14 8.63
N LYS A 31 2.59 -0.73 8.68
CA LYS A 31 2.23 -1.56 9.83
C LYS A 31 2.69 -3.00 9.68
N GLY A 32 2.78 -3.47 8.43
CA GLY A 32 3.30 -4.78 8.08
C GLY A 32 3.67 -4.81 6.61
N ASN A 33 4.73 -5.55 6.28
CA ASN A 33 5.24 -5.68 4.93
C ASN A 33 5.61 -7.13 4.66
N THR A 34 4.87 -7.77 3.74
CA THR A 34 5.19 -9.12 3.25
C THR A 34 5.71 -9.11 1.81
N VAL A 35 5.89 -7.93 1.21
CA VAL A 35 6.33 -7.78 -0.17
C VAL A 35 7.75 -8.28 -0.33
N LYS A 36 7.93 -9.30 -1.15
CA LYS A 36 9.22 -9.87 -1.54
C LYS A 36 9.28 -9.95 -3.05
N GLU A 37 10.38 -9.47 -3.62
CA GLU A 37 10.61 -9.49 -5.08
C GLU A 37 9.49 -8.82 -5.91
N GLY A 38 8.77 -7.86 -5.30
CA GLY A 38 7.67 -7.14 -5.94
C GLY A 38 6.30 -7.81 -5.83
N GLU A 39 6.20 -8.91 -5.10
CA GLU A 39 4.93 -9.61 -4.84
C GLU A 39 4.63 -9.67 -3.34
N GLY A 40 3.37 -9.43 -2.96
CA GLY A 40 2.92 -9.59 -1.58
C GLY A 40 1.95 -8.52 -1.12
N ILE A 41 1.87 -8.31 0.19
CA ILE A 41 0.90 -7.39 0.81
C ILE A 41 1.64 -6.37 1.68
N LEU A 42 1.33 -5.09 1.45
CA LEU A 42 1.74 -3.99 2.31
C LEU A 42 0.54 -3.51 3.12
N HIS A 43 0.64 -3.58 4.43
CA HIS A 43 -0.34 -3.01 5.35
C HIS A 43 0.11 -1.61 5.76
N VAL A 44 -0.69 -0.60 5.43
CA VAL A 44 -0.42 0.80 5.69
C VAL A 44 -1.54 1.47 6.46
N ALA A 45 -1.17 2.30 7.43
CA ALA A 45 -2.04 3.30 8.03
C ALA A 45 -1.81 4.64 7.34
N CYS A 46 -2.84 5.20 6.73
CA CYS A 46 -2.84 6.46 6.00
C CYS A 46 -3.63 7.51 6.77
N THR A 47 -3.10 8.73 6.82
CA THR A 47 -3.84 9.93 7.23
C THR A 47 -4.14 10.75 5.99
N VAL A 48 -5.42 10.91 5.67
CA VAL A 48 -5.95 11.77 4.60
C VAL A 48 -6.79 12.87 5.24
N LYS A 49 -8.10 12.96 4.94
CA LYS A 49 -9.12 13.70 5.73
C LYS A 49 -9.65 12.84 6.89
N GLY A 50 -8.78 12.10 7.56
CA GLY A 50 -9.11 11.09 8.56
C GLY A 50 -8.07 9.96 8.59
N SER A 51 -8.19 9.05 9.56
CA SER A 51 -7.35 7.86 9.63
C SER A 51 -7.98 6.72 8.84
N LEU A 52 -7.21 6.10 7.98
CA LEU A 52 -7.61 4.97 7.14
C LEU A 52 -6.53 3.89 7.21
N GLU A 53 -6.89 2.64 7.46
CA GLU A 53 -5.98 1.51 7.33
C GLU A 53 -6.30 0.74 6.04
N ARG A 54 -5.26 0.35 5.31
CA ARG A 54 -5.40 -0.42 4.06
C ARG A 54 -4.32 -1.48 3.95
N TRP A 55 -4.73 -2.62 3.42
CA TRP A 55 -3.84 -3.61 2.84
C TRP A 55 -3.73 -3.29 1.35
N VAL A 56 -2.55 -3.48 0.78
CA VAL A 56 -2.25 -3.14 -0.62
C VAL A 56 -1.51 -4.31 -1.22
N ILE A 57 -2.05 -4.88 -2.29
CA ILE A 57 -1.43 -6.02 -2.98
C ILE A 57 -0.45 -5.47 -4.00
N PHE A 58 0.77 -6.00 -3.96
CA PHE A 58 1.80 -5.78 -4.96
C PHE A 58 1.91 -7.01 -5.86
N GLU A 59 1.92 -6.78 -7.17
CA GLU A 59 2.24 -7.78 -8.18
C GLU A 59 3.23 -7.16 -9.17
N ASN A 60 4.32 -7.88 -9.49
CA ASN A 60 5.39 -7.38 -10.35
C ASN A 60 5.97 -6.01 -9.93
N GLY A 61 5.90 -5.68 -8.63
CA GLY A 61 6.36 -4.42 -8.06
C GLY A 61 5.39 -3.26 -8.21
N GLU A 62 4.22 -3.46 -8.77
CA GLU A 62 3.19 -2.44 -8.91
C GLU A 62 2.00 -2.73 -7.99
N VAL A 63 1.25 -1.68 -7.64
CA VAL A 63 0.03 -1.81 -6.85
C VAL A 63 -1.04 -2.40 -7.77
N ALA A 64 -1.32 -3.69 -7.60
CA ALA A 64 -2.29 -4.40 -8.43
C ALA A 64 -3.73 -4.12 -8.00
N SER A 65 -3.98 -4.01 -6.68
CA SER A 65 -5.27 -3.60 -6.13
C SER A 65 -5.14 -3.23 -4.65
N PRO A 66 -5.86 -2.19 -4.16
CA PRO A 66 -6.12 -2.06 -2.74
C PRO A 66 -7.23 -3.06 -2.41
N PRO A 67 -6.98 -4.17 -1.71
CA PRO A 67 -8.05 -5.01 -1.20
C PRO A 67 -9.00 -4.14 -0.38
N SER A 68 -10.18 -3.93 -0.96
CA SER A 68 -11.29 -3.24 -0.30
C SER A 68 -11.97 -4.17 0.72
N ALA A 69 -11.54 -5.42 0.80
CA ALA A 69 -11.85 -6.38 1.86
C ALA A 69 -10.81 -7.50 1.77
N ILE A 70 -9.77 -7.48 2.60
CA ILE A 70 -9.24 -8.78 3.04
C ILE A 70 -10.08 -9.13 4.26
N GLU A 71 -11.24 -9.74 4.04
CA GLU A 71 -11.76 -10.67 5.05
C GLU A 71 -10.73 -11.80 5.09
N ILE A 72 -9.79 -11.72 6.04
CA ILE A 72 -9.03 -12.90 6.44
C ILE A 72 -10.05 -13.76 7.18
N ARG A 73 -10.75 -14.63 6.45
CA ARG A 73 -11.45 -15.76 7.06
C ARG A 73 -10.38 -16.77 7.47
N GLU A 74 -10.28 -16.99 8.77
CA GLU A 74 -9.59 -18.14 9.37
C GLU A 74 -10.15 -19.47 8.84
#